data_AF-A0A6G5QJ71-F1
#
_entry.id   AF-A0A6G5QJ71-F1
#
_cell.length_a   1.000
_cell.length_b   1.000
_cell.length_c   1.000
_cell.angle_alpha   90.00
_cell.angle_beta   90.00
_cell.angle_gamma   90.00
#
_symmetry.space_group_name_H-M   'P 1'
#
loop_
_entity.id
_entity.type
_entity.pdbx_description
1 polymer ?
#
loop_
_entity_poly.entity_id
_entity_poly.type
_entity_poly.pdbx_seq_one_letter_code
_entity_poly.pdbx_strand_id
1 'polypeptide(L)'
;MNAQKIMDEIGIFLDRSLLKKSKITKAEIIRFIEAKWAGADDEKYRIYASYIYAARMVNEYKWAGDTPNMLRWLGEMDKHARSNENPPYVSDYYKGECCLECGAEQEALKFLHKSYEANEEYLFTRSPKVAEFFNAHLAEPKILPKFEDEEYEDFSFPLRLEYFGKTLEQEGEFRCAFLDEDGEETDEPSQAQSDALEFLKQNQEEILTGILAEILKNYPKWQKIYDYPSETKSDFMPGICTPQELSELLELQNIYILGDTAKIGFEFSCSWDIEHGLGVMTRKGKVVKIGEAETAFVF
;
A
#
# COMPACT_ATOMS: atom_id res chain seq x y z
N MET A 1 30.31 7.24 -1.75
CA MET A 1 29.43 8.26 -2.40
C MET A 1 28.31 8.47 -1.41
N ASN A 2 27.97 9.71 -1.07
CA ASN A 2 27.06 10.02 0.05
C ASN A 2 25.84 9.09 0.05
N ALA A 3 25.78 8.15 1.00
CA ALA A 3 24.73 7.14 1.09
C ALA A 3 23.34 7.78 1.11
N GLN A 4 23.17 8.91 1.80
CA GLN A 4 21.88 9.62 1.87
C GLN A 4 21.38 9.98 0.49
N LYS A 5 22.22 10.62 -0.33
CA LYS A 5 21.84 11.01 -1.70
C LYS A 5 21.41 9.80 -2.54
N ILE A 6 22.08 8.66 -2.39
CA ILE A 6 21.73 7.45 -3.13
C ILE A 6 20.41 6.88 -2.64
N MET A 7 20.17 6.87 -1.33
CA MET A 7 18.89 6.42 -0.77
C MET A 7 17.75 7.33 -1.25
N ASP A 8 17.95 8.65 -1.29
CA ASP A 8 16.97 9.59 -1.83
C ASP A 8 16.66 9.30 -3.32
N GLU A 9 17.69 9.00 -4.12
CA GLU A 9 17.52 8.61 -5.53
C GLU A 9 16.77 7.27 -5.69
N ILE A 10 16.98 6.31 -4.78
CA ILE A 10 16.21 5.05 -4.75
C ILE A 10 14.75 5.33 -4.38
N GLY A 11 14.50 6.15 -3.36
CA GLY A 11 13.15 6.54 -2.93
C GLY A 11 12.36 7.16 -4.08
N ILE A 12 12.91 8.19 -4.72
CA ILE A 12 12.27 8.86 -5.87
C ILE A 12 11.98 7.87 -7.01
N PHE A 13 12.87 6.94 -7.28
CA PHE A 13 12.66 5.93 -8.32
C PHE A 13 11.53 4.96 -7.97
N LEU A 14 11.45 4.54 -6.70
CA LEU A 14 10.37 3.69 -6.20
C LEU A 14 9.02 4.43 -6.24
N ASP A 15 8.97 5.69 -5.84
CA ASP A 15 7.76 6.51 -5.91
C ASP A 15 7.28 6.65 -7.37
N ARG A 16 8.20 6.90 -8.30
CA ARG A 16 7.91 6.89 -9.75
C ARG A 16 7.37 5.54 -10.24
N SER A 17 7.78 4.43 -9.62
CA SER A 17 7.30 3.09 -10.00
C SER A 17 5.84 2.85 -9.57
N LEU A 18 5.34 3.61 -8.60
CA LEU A 18 3.97 3.53 -8.08
C LEU A 18 3.00 4.49 -8.78
N LEU A 19 3.51 5.40 -9.63
CA LEU A 19 2.65 6.28 -10.41
C LEU A 19 1.74 5.48 -11.34
N LYS A 20 0.49 5.92 -11.46
CA LYS A 20 -0.53 5.30 -12.31
C LYS A 20 -0.08 4.97 -13.73
N LYS A 21 0.66 5.89 -14.37
CA LYS A 21 1.17 5.72 -15.74
C LYS A 21 2.57 5.11 -15.81
N SER A 22 3.10 4.64 -14.68
CA SER A 22 4.44 4.06 -14.64
C SER A 22 4.52 2.80 -15.49
N LYS A 23 5.63 2.68 -16.21
CA LYS A 23 5.99 1.48 -16.98
C LYS A 23 7.20 0.76 -16.40
N ILE A 24 7.63 1.19 -15.20
CA ILE A 24 8.79 0.61 -14.53
C ILE A 24 8.44 -0.81 -14.11
N THR A 25 9.17 -1.77 -14.65
CA THR A 25 9.00 -3.19 -14.37
C THR A 25 9.72 -3.61 -13.09
N LYS A 26 9.28 -4.71 -12.48
CA LYS A 26 10.00 -5.34 -11.34
C LYS A 26 11.48 -5.60 -11.66
N ALA A 27 11.80 -6.02 -12.88
CA ALA A 27 13.17 -6.23 -13.33
C ALA A 27 13.98 -4.92 -13.42
N GLU A 28 13.34 -3.79 -13.73
CA GLU A 28 13.99 -2.47 -13.68
C GLU A 28 14.19 -1.99 -12.26
N ILE A 29 13.24 -2.22 -11.35
CA ILE A 29 13.39 -1.96 -9.90
C ILE A 29 14.61 -2.70 -9.37
N ILE A 30 14.69 -4.02 -9.60
CA ILE A 30 15.82 -4.83 -9.17
C ILE A 30 17.13 -4.25 -9.70
N ARG A 31 17.24 -4.05 -11.01
CA ARG A 31 18.48 -3.56 -11.65
C ARG A 31 18.89 -2.17 -11.12
N PHE A 32 17.94 -1.27 -10.94
CA PHE A 32 18.21 0.09 -10.47
C PHE A 32 18.72 0.07 -9.03
N ILE A 33 18.02 -0.63 -8.13
CA ILE A 33 18.38 -0.69 -6.72
C ILE A 33 19.73 -1.40 -6.54
N GLU A 34 19.99 -2.52 -7.21
CA GLU A 34 21.29 -3.20 -7.16
C GLU A 34 22.45 -2.26 -7.53
N ALA A 35 22.31 -1.54 -8.66
CA ALA A 35 23.35 -0.64 -9.14
C ALA A 35 23.58 0.52 -8.16
N LYS A 36 22.52 1.11 -7.62
CA LYS A 36 22.60 2.21 -6.64
C LYS A 36 23.17 1.73 -5.31
N TRP A 37 22.69 0.60 -4.80
CA TRP A 37 23.12 0.01 -3.53
C TRP A 37 24.61 -0.34 -3.52
N ALA A 38 25.12 -0.87 -4.64
CA ALA A 38 26.54 -1.18 -4.81
C ALA A 38 27.44 0.07 -4.79
N GLY A 39 26.91 1.23 -5.22
CA GLY A 39 27.63 2.50 -5.20
C GLY A 39 27.60 3.23 -3.86
N ALA A 40 26.74 2.81 -2.93
CA ALA A 40 26.59 3.42 -1.61
C ALA A 40 27.60 2.86 -0.60
N ASP A 41 28.22 3.77 0.17
CA ASP A 41 29.06 3.40 1.31
C ASP A 41 28.21 2.87 2.48
N ASP A 42 28.88 2.31 3.49
CA ASP A 42 28.26 1.57 4.60
C ASP A 42 27.38 2.46 5.51
N GLU A 43 27.43 3.78 5.35
CA GLU A 43 26.51 4.67 6.07
C GLU A 43 25.05 4.39 5.70
N LYS A 44 24.79 3.75 4.55
CA LYS A 44 23.45 3.26 4.18
C LYS A 44 22.83 2.42 5.29
N TYR A 45 23.59 1.60 6.02
CA TYR A 45 23.04 0.75 7.08
C TYR A 45 22.54 1.51 8.32
N ARG A 46 22.79 2.83 8.40
CA ARG A 46 22.26 3.72 9.45
C ARG A 46 21.04 4.52 8.99
N ILE A 47 20.72 4.48 7.70
CA ILE A 47 19.59 5.21 7.14
C ILE A 47 18.33 4.34 7.30
N TYR A 48 17.23 4.91 7.76
CA TYR A 48 16.00 4.16 7.94
C TYR A 48 15.42 3.65 6.60
N ALA A 49 15.40 4.53 5.59
CA ALA A 49 14.84 4.24 4.28
C ALA A 49 15.56 3.06 3.57
N SER A 50 16.86 2.89 3.76
CA SER A 50 17.60 1.78 3.14
C SER A 50 17.17 0.41 3.67
N TYR A 51 16.73 0.33 4.93
CA TYR A 51 16.18 -0.91 5.49
C TYR A 51 14.88 -1.28 4.77
N ILE A 52 14.02 -0.29 4.49
CA ILE A 52 12.79 -0.47 3.70
C ILE A 52 13.13 -0.92 2.28
N TYR A 53 14.14 -0.32 1.65
CA TYR A 53 14.55 -0.70 0.29
C TYR A 53 15.14 -2.11 0.24
N ALA A 54 15.88 -2.53 1.26
CA ALA A 54 16.37 -3.90 1.38
C ALA A 54 15.20 -4.90 1.54
N ALA A 55 14.20 -4.58 2.37
CA ALA A 55 12.97 -5.37 2.49
C ALA A 55 12.20 -5.44 1.16
N ARG A 56 12.14 -4.33 0.41
CA ARG A 56 11.56 -4.31 -0.95
C ARG A 56 12.30 -5.29 -1.87
N MET A 57 13.63 -5.31 -1.84
CA MET A 57 14.42 -6.23 -2.66
C MET A 57 14.24 -7.71 -2.28
N VAL A 58 14.05 -8.02 -0.99
CA VAL A 58 13.66 -9.39 -0.55
C VAL A 58 12.37 -9.82 -1.25
N ASN A 59 11.35 -8.94 -1.27
CA ASN A 59 10.08 -9.24 -1.94
C ASN A 59 10.22 -9.36 -3.46
N GLU A 60 11.00 -8.50 -4.11
CA GLU A 60 11.22 -8.58 -5.56
C GLU A 60 11.88 -9.90 -5.97
N TYR A 61 12.91 -10.35 -5.23
CA TYR A 61 13.57 -11.63 -5.51
C TYR A 61 12.74 -12.84 -5.11
N LYS A 62 11.91 -12.73 -4.08
CA LYS A 62 10.89 -13.73 -3.73
C LYS A 62 9.90 -13.93 -4.88
N TRP A 63 9.37 -12.85 -5.45
CA TRP A 63 8.48 -12.92 -6.61
C TRP A 63 9.18 -13.46 -7.87
N ALA A 64 10.49 -13.25 -8.00
CA ALA A 64 11.29 -13.81 -9.08
C ALA A 64 11.69 -15.28 -8.86
N GLY A 65 11.46 -15.85 -7.67
CA GLY A 65 11.92 -17.20 -7.30
C GLY A 65 13.45 -17.32 -7.18
N ASP A 66 14.16 -16.22 -6.92
CA ASP A 66 15.62 -16.17 -6.83
C ASP A 66 16.06 -16.21 -5.36
N THR A 67 16.05 -17.42 -4.79
CA THR A 67 16.43 -17.69 -3.40
C THR A 67 17.83 -17.16 -3.05
N PRO A 68 18.89 -17.35 -3.87
CA PRO A 68 20.22 -16.84 -3.55
C PRO A 68 20.27 -15.32 -3.34
N ASN A 69 19.63 -14.55 -4.21
CA ASN A 69 19.60 -13.09 -4.06
C ASN A 69 18.66 -12.63 -2.95
N MET A 70 17.52 -13.30 -2.76
CA MET A 70 16.62 -13.06 -1.64
C MET A 70 17.36 -13.23 -0.29
N LEU A 71 18.12 -14.32 -0.12
CA LEU A 71 18.96 -14.56 1.06
C LEU A 71 20.07 -13.52 1.23
N ARG A 72 20.71 -13.10 0.13
CA ARG A 72 21.72 -12.03 0.19
C ARG A 72 21.10 -10.73 0.71
N TRP A 73 19.91 -10.36 0.26
CA TRP A 73 19.23 -9.14 0.72
C TRP A 73 18.73 -9.23 2.16
N LEU A 74 18.32 -10.41 2.63
CA LEU A 74 18.10 -10.63 4.07
C LEU A 74 19.40 -10.37 4.87
N GLY A 75 20.55 -10.77 4.34
CA GLY A 75 21.85 -10.45 4.92
C GLY A 75 22.21 -8.95 4.86
N GLU A 76 21.75 -8.21 3.83
CA GLU A 76 21.86 -6.75 3.79
C GLU A 76 20.99 -6.07 4.85
N MET A 77 19.79 -6.61 5.11
CA MET A 77 18.92 -6.13 6.19
C MET A 77 19.58 -6.33 7.56
N ASP A 78 20.20 -7.48 7.81
CA ASP A 78 20.87 -7.80 9.08
C ASP A 78 21.97 -6.79 9.48
N LYS A 79 22.58 -6.11 8.51
CA LYS A 79 23.63 -5.11 8.75
C LYS A 79 23.10 -3.79 9.35
N HIS A 80 21.80 -3.54 9.27
CA HIS A 80 21.21 -2.31 9.80
C HIS A 80 21.15 -2.34 11.32
N ALA A 81 21.32 -1.19 11.98
CA ALA A 81 21.25 -1.12 13.45
C ALA A 81 19.93 -1.71 14.01
N ARG A 82 18.83 -1.52 13.27
CA ARG A 82 17.48 -2.02 13.55
C ARG A 82 17.40 -3.55 13.68
N SER A 83 18.28 -4.30 13.03
CA SER A 83 18.26 -5.77 13.09
C SER A 83 18.46 -6.31 14.52
N ASN A 84 19.00 -5.47 15.42
CA ASN A 84 19.24 -5.82 16.82
C ASN A 84 18.11 -5.37 17.77
N GLU A 85 17.03 -4.76 17.26
CA GLU A 85 15.88 -4.34 18.10
C GLU A 85 15.09 -5.54 18.64
N ASN A 86 15.07 -6.64 17.89
CA ASN A 86 14.35 -7.85 18.24
C ASN A 86 15.31 -8.98 18.63
N PRO A 87 14.87 -9.93 19.47
CA PRO A 87 15.63 -11.15 19.73
C PRO A 87 15.97 -11.90 18.43
N PRO A 88 17.14 -12.58 18.34
CA PRO A 88 17.59 -13.24 17.12
C PRO A 88 16.59 -14.23 16.50
N TYR A 89 15.80 -14.91 17.33
CA TYR A 89 14.79 -15.86 16.86
C TYR A 89 13.71 -15.20 15.98
N VAL A 90 13.44 -13.90 16.15
CA VAL A 90 12.50 -13.14 15.31
C VAL A 90 13.04 -13.00 13.89
N SER A 91 14.34 -12.69 13.76
CA SER A 91 15.01 -12.61 12.45
C SER A 91 15.10 -13.98 11.80
N ASP A 92 15.44 -15.03 12.57
CA ASP A 92 15.45 -16.40 12.05
C ASP A 92 14.06 -16.86 11.58
N TYR A 93 12.99 -16.55 12.33
CA TYR A 93 11.62 -16.82 11.89
C TYR A 93 11.32 -16.14 10.54
N TYR A 94 11.57 -14.83 10.44
CA TYR A 94 11.29 -14.06 9.23
C TYR A 94 12.07 -14.59 8.01
N LYS A 95 13.34 -14.97 8.19
CA LYS A 95 14.14 -15.61 7.14
C LYS A 95 13.54 -16.95 6.70
N GLY A 96 13.08 -17.74 7.67
CA GLY A 96 12.39 -19.01 7.41
C GLY A 96 11.11 -18.83 6.61
N GLU A 97 10.29 -17.86 6.98
CA GLU A 97 9.08 -17.49 6.26
C GLU A 97 9.38 -17.02 4.82
N CYS A 98 10.35 -16.13 4.63
CA CYS A 98 10.77 -15.68 3.30
C CYS A 98 11.26 -16.84 2.42
N CYS A 99 12.02 -17.78 2.99
CA CYS A 99 12.46 -18.97 2.27
C CYS A 99 11.28 -19.85 1.86
N LEU A 100 10.32 -20.06 2.76
CA LEU A 100 9.13 -20.87 2.49
C LEU A 100 8.29 -20.27 1.36
N GLU A 101 8.06 -18.96 1.40
CA GLU A 101 7.34 -18.24 0.35
C GLU A 101 8.07 -18.22 -0.99
N CYS A 102 9.41 -18.31 -0.98
CA CYS A 102 10.24 -18.44 -2.17
C CYS A 102 10.36 -19.90 -2.67
N GLY A 103 9.71 -20.86 -2.01
CA GLY A 103 9.76 -22.29 -2.34
C GLY A 103 11.05 -23.01 -1.93
N ALA A 104 11.88 -22.38 -1.10
CA ALA A 104 13.14 -22.93 -0.59
C ALA A 104 12.92 -23.65 0.75
N GLU A 105 12.22 -24.78 0.70
CA GLU A 105 11.78 -25.49 1.91
C GLU A 105 12.93 -25.95 2.83
N GLN A 106 14.07 -26.36 2.27
CA GLN A 106 15.21 -26.82 3.08
C GLN A 106 15.85 -25.67 3.86
N GLU A 107 16.04 -24.52 3.21
CA GLU A 107 16.50 -23.29 3.84
C GLU A 107 15.48 -22.78 4.86
N ALA A 108 14.18 -22.86 4.53
CA ALA A 108 13.10 -22.50 5.45
C ALA A 108 13.19 -23.31 6.74
N LEU A 109 13.23 -24.65 6.64
CA LEU A 109 13.37 -25.52 7.80
C LEU A 109 14.60 -25.17 8.64
N LYS A 110 15.74 -24.91 8.01
CA LYS A 110 16.97 -24.55 8.72
C LYS A 110 16.82 -23.30 9.59
N PHE A 111 16.19 -22.25 9.06
CA PHE A 111 15.97 -21.02 9.82
C PHE A 111 14.85 -21.17 10.86
N LEU A 112 13.75 -21.83 10.51
CA LEU A 112 12.64 -22.09 11.43
C LEU A 112 13.07 -22.96 12.61
N HIS A 113 13.94 -23.96 12.41
CA HIS A 113 14.52 -24.75 13.49
C HIS A 113 15.30 -23.87 14.47
N LYS A 114 16.13 -22.94 14.00
CA LYS A 114 16.87 -22.02 14.88
C LYS A 114 15.92 -21.14 15.69
N SER A 115 14.88 -20.61 15.05
CA SER A 115 13.85 -19.84 15.75
C SER A 115 13.17 -20.68 16.82
N TYR A 116 12.76 -21.91 16.49
CA TYR A 116 12.06 -22.82 17.39
C TYR A 116 12.93 -23.25 18.58
N GLU A 117 14.20 -23.58 18.35
CA GLU A 117 15.15 -23.94 19.42
C GLU A 117 15.38 -22.80 20.40
N ALA A 118 15.35 -21.55 19.92
CA ALA A 118 15.51 -20.36 20.74
C ALA A 118 14.20 -19.91 21.43
N ASN A 119 13.06 -20.07 20.75
CA ASN A 119 11.74 -19.79 21.31
C ASN A 119 10.67 -20.66 20.59
N GLU A 120 10.31 -21.75 21.26
CA GLU A 120 9.38 -22.74 20.75
C GLU A 120 7.96 -22.18 20.52
N GLU A 121 7.47 -21.34 21.41
CA GLU A 121 6.10 -20.79 21.34
C GLU A 121 5.98 -19.77 20.21
N TYR A 122 7.02 -18.97 19.98
CA TYR A 122 7.00 -17.88 19.01
C TYR A 122 6.60 -18.35 17.61
N LEU A 123 7.12 -19.49 17.14
CA LEU A 123 6.84 -20.01 15.80
C LEU A 123 5.35 -20.25 15.55
N PHE A 124 4.61 -20.70 16.57
CA PHE A 124 3.19 -21.07 16.45
C PHE A 124 2.21 -19.93 16.72
N THR A 125 2.70 -18.73 17.04
CA THR A 125 1.88 -17.52 17.29
C THR A 125 1.85 -16.55 16.12
N ARG A 126 2.39 -16.98 14.97
CA ARG A 126 2.61 -16.12 13.79
C ARG A 126 1.79 -16.64 12.61
N SER A 127 2.41 -16.89 11.46
CA SER A 127 1.73 -17.34 10.26
C SER A 127 1.22 -18.79 10.41
N PRO A 128 -0.09 -19.06 10.18
CA PRO A 128 -0.65 -20.41 10.14
C PRO A 128 0.10 -21.31 9.16
N LYS A 129 0.41 -20.78 7.97
CA LYS A 129 1.14 -21.50 6.91
C LYS A 129 2.52 -21.95 7.37
N VAL A 130 3.27 -21.09 8.07
CA VAL A 130 4.60 -21.43 8.61
C VAL A 130 4.47 -22.45 9.74
N ALA A 131 3.49 -22.27 10.62
CA ALA A 131 3.21 -23.19 11.72
C ALA A 131 2.87 -24.58 11.20
N GLU A 132 1.95 -24.71 10.25
CA GLU A 132 1.58 -25.98 9.60
C GLU A 132 2.77 -26.65 8.92
N PHE A 133 3.51 -25.89 8.11
CA PHE A 133 4.71 -26.38 7.42
C PHE A 133 5.73 -26.95 8.40
N PHE A 134 6.09 -26.20 9.43
CA PHE A 134 7.09 -26.64 10.40
C PHE A 134 6.57 -27.81 11.27
N ASN A 135 5.30 -27.76 11.68
CA ASN A 135 4.68 -28.80 12.50
C ASN A 135 4.68 -30.17 11.82
N ALA A 136 4.50 -30.21 10.50
CA ALA A 136 4.59 -31.44 9.70
C ALA A 136 5.99 -32.09 9.70
N HIS A 137 7.03 -31.32 10.08
CA HIS A 137 8.42 -31.78 10.13
C HIS A 137 8.92 -32.03 11.57
N LEU A 138 8.07 -31.86 12.58
CA LEU A 138 8.39 -32.23 13.95
C LEU A 138 8.30 -33.76 14.16
N ALA A 139 9.16 -34.28 15.03
CA ALA A 139 9.06 -35.68 15.47
C ALA A 139 7.74 -35.96 16.20
N GLU A 140 7.25 -34.98 16.96
CA GLU A 140 5.97 -35.00 17.65
C GLU A 140 5.18 -33.73 17.26
N PRO A 141 4.31 -33.80 16.23
CA PRO A 141 3.50 -32.66 15.82
C PRO A 141 2.58 -32.16 16.95
N LYS A 142 2.53 -30.85 17.11
CA LYS A 142 1.63 -30.16 18.04
C LYS A 142 0.20 -30.11 17.50
N ILE A 143 -0.75 -30.08 18.41
CA ILE A 143 -2.13 -29.70 18.09
C ILE A 143 -2.12 -28.18 17.91
N LEU A 144 -2.26 -27.73 16.67
CA LEU A 144 -2.38 -26.31 16.38
C LEU A 144 -3.78 -25.84 16.80
N PRO A 145 -3.91 -24.65 17.43
CA PRO A 145 -5.22 -24.04 17.59
C PRO A 145 -5.85 -23.87 16.21
N LYS A 146 -7.18 -23.97 16.14
CA LYS A 146 -7.85 -23.45 14.95
C LYS A 146 -7.53 -21.96 14.91
N PHE A 147 -6.83 -21.54 13.87
CA PHE A 147 -6.82 -20.13 13.51
C PHE A 147 -8.27 -19.83 13.08
N GLU A 148 -9.04 -19.28 14.01
CA GLU A 148 -10.18 -18.46 13.59
C GLU A 148 -9.51 -17.25 12.98
N ASP A 149 -9.48 -17.20 11.66
CA ASP A 149 -9.34 -15.93 10.99
C ASP A 149 -10.47 -15.08 11.60
N GLU A 150 -10.14 -14.09 12.43
CA GLU A 150 -11.01 -12.93 12.57
C GLU A 150 -11.06 -12.34 11.15
N GLU A 151 -11.86 -12.95 10.28
CA GLU A 151 -12.20 -12.41 8.99
C GLU A 151 -12.83 -11.08 9.33
N TYR A 152 -12.06 -10.00 9.19
CA TYR A 152 -12.62 -8.69 9.03
C TYR A 152 -13.63 -8.84 7.90
N GLU A 153 -14.91 -8.86 8.26
CA GLU A 153 -15.99 -8.97 7.29
C GLU A 153 -15.91 -7.71 6.43
N ASP A 154 -15.37 -7.87 5.22
CA ASP A 154 -15.32 -6.82 4.21
C ASP A 154 -16.74 -6.68 3.65
N PHE A 155 -17.48 -5.71 4.19
CA PHE A 155 -18.84 -5.42 3.74
C PHE A 155 -18.86 -4.51 2.50
N SER A 156 -17.70 -4.25 1.90
CA SER A 156 -17.64 -3.54 0.64
C SER A 156 -18.24 -4.35 -0.50
N PHE A 157 -18.79 -3.65 -1.48
CA PHE A 157 -19.39 -4.21 -2.68
C PHE A 157 -18.91 -3.46 -3.93
N PRO A 158 -18.83 -4.15 -5.08
CA PRO A 158 -18.46 -3.50 -6.32
C PRO A 158 -19.56 -2.56 -6.82
N LEU A 159 -19.17 -1.38 -7.26
CA LEU A 159 -20.06 -0.36 -7.82
C LEU A 159 -19.58 0.07 -9.19
N ARG A 160 -20.40 -0.14 -10.22
CA ARG A 160 -20.12 0.33 -11.57
C ARG A 160 -20.56 1.79 -11.77
N LEU A 161 -19.60 2.67 -12.07
CA LEU A 161 -19.83 4.07 -12.43
C LEU A 161 -19.15 4.36 -13.78
N GLU A 162 -19.88 4.24 -14.88
CA GLU A 162 -19.33 4.32 -16.24
C GLU A 162 -18.62 5.65 -16.54
N TYR A 163 -19.17 6.77 -16.06
CA TYR A 163 -18.58 8.08 -16.23
C TYR A 163 -17.28 8.22 -15.45
N PHE A 164 -17.23 7.67 -14.23
CA PHE A 164 -16.00 7.65 -13.42
C PHE A 164 -14.92 6.82 -14.09
N GLY A 165 -15.23 5.58 -14.48
CA GLY A 165 -14.28 4.71 -15.15
C GLY A 165 -13.71 5.35 -16.43
N LYS A 166 -14.59 5.94 -17.26
CA LYS A 166 -14.15 6.64 -18.47
C LYS A 166 -13.30 7.87 -18.18
N THR A 167 -13.72 8.71 -17.24
CA THR A 167 -13.06 10.01 -16.98
C THR A 167 -11.74 9.83 -16.25
N LEU A 168 -11.66 8.87 -15.34
CA LEU A 168 -10.45 8.54 -14.59
C LEU A 168 -9.60 7.50 -15.31
N GLU A 169 -9.93 7.05 -16.52
CA GLU A 169 -9.18 5.98 -17.21
C GLU A 169 -9.01 4.71 -16.34
N GLN A 170 -10.04 4.34 -15.56
CA GLN A 170 -10.08 3.17 -14.69
C GLN A 170 -11.06 2.13 -15.25
N GLU A 171 -10.60 0.91 -15.45
CA GLU A 171 -11.44 -0.21 -15.87
C GLU A 171 -12.00 -0.96 -14.65
N GLY A 172 -13.21 -1.52 -14.78
CA GLY A 172 -13.82 -2.35 -13.75
C GLY A 172 -14.85 -1.63 -12.87
N GLU A 173 -15.07 -2.21 -11.69
CA GLU A 173 -16.00 -1.72 -10.67
C GLU A 173 -15.21 -1.09 -9.52
N PHE A 174 -15.79 -0.08 -8.88
CA PHE A 174 -15.17 0.61 -7.75
C PHE A 174 -15.58 -0.05 -6.44
N ARG A 175 -14.67 -0.10 -5.47
CA ARG A 175 -14.99 -0.58 -4.12
C ARG A 175 -15.85 0.45 -3.40
N CYS A 176 -17.03 0.04 -2.94
CA CYS A 176 -17.98 0.90 -2.22
C CYS A 176 -18.35 0.25 -0.89
N ALA A 177 -18.40 1.02 0.19
CA ALA A 177 -18.83 0.54 1.50
C ALA A 177 -19.86 1.48 2.14
N PHE A 178 -20.79 0.92 2.90
CA PHE A 178 -21.65 1.68 3.80
C PHE A 178 -20.96 1.82 5.15
N LEU A 179 -20.96 3.04 5.71
CA LEU A 179 -20.45 3.28 7.05
C LEU A 179 -21.59 3.66 7.98
N ASP A 180 -21.66 3.01 9.14
CA ASP A 180 -22.63 3.29 10.20
C ASP A 180 -22.32 4.61 10.95
N GLU A 181 -22.96 4.88 12.09
CA GLU A 181 -22.73 6.12 12.84
C GLU A 181 -21.36 6.18 13.56
N ASP A 182 -20.76 5.01 13.82
CA ASP A 182 -19.45 4.87 14.45
C ASP A 182 -18.31 4.84 13.42
N GLY A 183 -18.66 4.77 12.13
CA GLY A 183 -17.71 4.75 11.01
C GLY A 183 -17.23 3.35 10.66
N GLU A 184 -17.92 2.32 11.13
CA GLU A 184 -17.65 0.92 10.82
C GLU A 184 -18.40 0.49 9.56
N GLU A 185 -17.80 -0.41 8.77
CA GLU A 185 -18.46 -0.95 7.59
C GLU A 185 -19.68 -1.79 7.99
N THR A 186 -20.76 -1.71 7.22
CA THR A 186 -22.01 -2.43 7.49
C THR A 186 -22.68 -2.94 6.22
N ASP A 187 -23.36 -4.09 6.30
CA ASP A 187 -24.21 -4.66 5.25
C ASP A 187 -25.69 -4.29 5.37
N GLU A 188 -26.07 -3.53 6.41
CA GLU A 188 -27.45 -3.06 6.66
C GLU A 188 -27.58 -1.55 6.38
N PRO A 189 -27.63 -1.12 5.10
CA PRO A 189 -27.70 0.31 4.78
C PRO A 189 -29.02 0.93 5.24
N SER A 190 -28.93 2.13 5.80
CA SER A 190 -30.09 2.97 6.06
C SER A 190 -30.75 3.41 4.75
N GLN A 191 -32.01 3.86 4.84
CA GLN A 191 -32.71 4.41 3.67
C GLN A 191 -31.96 5.62 3.09
N ALA A 192 -31.36 6.46 3.94
CA ALA A 192 -30.61 7.63 3.50
C ALA A 192 -29.35 7.23 2.73
N GLN A 193 -28.68 6.15 3.13
CA GLN A 193 -27.52 5.61 2.42
C GLN A 193 -27.93 5.01 1.06
N SER A 194 -29.03 4.26 1.03
CA SER A 194 -29.59 3.72 -0.21
C SER A 194 -29.96 4.84 -1.19
N ASP A 195 -30.61 5.90 -0.70
CA ASP A 195 -30.97 7.07 -1.49
C ASP A 195 -29.73 7.82 -2.01
N ALA A 196 -28.68 7.93 -1.19
CA ALA A 196 -27.41 8.57 -1.58
C ALA A 196 -26.68 7.76 -2.66
N LEU A 197 -26.67 6.44 -2.56
CA LEU A 197 -26.09 5.56 -3.59
C LEU A 197 -26.84 5.69 -4.92
N GLU A 198 -28.17 5.69 -4.91
CA GLU A 198 -28.96 5.90 -6.13
C GLU A 198 -28.77 7.30 -6.70
N PHE A 199 -28.68 8.32 -5.84
CA PHE A 199 -28.33 9.68 -6.27
C PHE A 199 -26.95 9.72 -6.95
N LEU A 200 -25.94 9.02 -6.42
CA LEU A 200 -24.62 8.92 -7.03
C LEU A 200 -24.70 8.31 -8.43
N LYS A 201 -25.37 7.17 -8.59
CA LYS A 201 -25.50 6.48 -9.89
C LYS A 201 -26.15 7.38 -10.94
N GLN A 202 -27.21 8.09 -10.57
CA GLN A 202 -27.99 8.95 -11.45
C GLN A 202 -27.26 10.26 -11.83
N ASN A 203 -26.39 10.76 -10.95
CA ASN A 203 -25.77 12.10 -11.09
C ASN A 203 -24.23 12.04 -11.19
N GLN A 204 -23.66 10.86 -11.49
CA GLN A 204 -22.23 10.61 -11.48
C GLN A 204 -21.39 11.61 -12.30
N GLU A 205 -21.91 12.09 -13.44
CA GLU A 205 -21.23 13.09 -14.28
C GLU A 205 -21.08 14.45 -13.57
N GLU A 206 -22.17 14.97 -12.99
CA GLU A 206 -22.15 16.23 -12.26
C GLU A 206 -21.25 16.14 -11.02
N ILE A 207 -21.35 15.03 -10.29
CA ILE A 207 -20.59 14.79 -9.07
C ILE A 207 -19.09 14.75 -9.35
N LEU A 208 -18.64 13.91 -10.29
CA LEU A 208 -17.21 13.81 -10.59
C LEU A 208 -16.66 15.12 -11.16
N THR A 209 -17.41 15.78 -12.05
CA THR A 209 -17.00 17.08 -12.60
C THR A 209 -16.82 18.11 -11.49
N GLY A 210 -17.74 18.16 -10.52
CA GLY A 210 -17.65 19.02 -9.36
C GLY A 210 -16.44 18.70 -8.47
N ILE A 211 -16.16 17.42 -8.24
CA ILE A 211 -14.99 16.95 -7.48
C ILE A 211 -13.70 17.40 -8.17
N LEU A 212 -13.52 17.08 -9.46
CA LEU A 212 -12.30 17.41 -10.20
C LEU A 212 -12.08 18.93 -10.30
N ALA A 213 -13.14 19.72 -10.44
CA ALA A 213 -13.05 21.17 -10.44
C ALA A 213 -12.57 21.73 -9.09
N GLU A 214 -13.07 21.20 -7.97
CA GLU A 214 -12.65 21.65 -6.64
C GLU A 214 -11.21 21.19 -6.33
N ILE A 215 -10.81 19.99 -6.77
CA ILE A 215 -9.42 19.53 -6.70
C ILE A 215 -8.50 20.48 -7.47
N LEU A 216 -8.81 20.75 -8.74
CA LEU A 216 -8.00 21.63 -9.60
C LEU A 216 -7.83 23.03 -9.01
N LYS A 217 -8.88 23.56 -8.38
CA LYS A 217 -8.85 24.87 -7.70
C LYS A 217 -7.86 24.89 -6.52
N ASN A 218 -7.73 23.80 -5.78
CA ASN A 218 -6.81 23.68 -4.64
C ASN A 218 -5.39 23.29 -5.07
N TYR A 219 -5.24 22.66 -6.23
CA TYR A 219 -3.98 22.10 -6.71
C TYR A 219 -2.79 23.07 -6.72
N PRO A 220 -2.89 24.34 -7.19
CA PRO A 220 -1.77 25.28 -7.15
C PRO A 220 -1.32 25.66 -5.73
N LYS A 221 -2.21 25.57 -4.73
CA LYS A 221 -1.85 25.76 -3.32
C LYS A 221 -1.01 24.58 -2.85
N TRP A 222 -1.44 23.35 -3.14
CA TRP A 222 -0.68 22.15 -2.76
C TRP A 222 0.67 22.06 -3.47
N GLN A 223 0.78 22.47 -4.74
CA GLN A 223 2.07 22.54 -5.44
C GLN A 223 3.11 23.40 -4.69
N LYS A 224 2.68 24.44 -3.96
CA LYS A 224 3.56 25.28 -3.14
C LYS A 224 3.88 24.66 -1.77
N ILE A 225 3.01 23.79 -1.27
CA ILE A 225 3.18 23.10 0.01
C ILE A 225 4.16 21.94 -0.14
N TYR A 226 3.94 21.08 -1.16
CA TYR A 226 4.83 19.95 -1.45
C TYR A 226 6.16 20.40 -2.05
N ASP A 227 6.17 21.50 -2.82
CA ASP A 227 7.37 22.14 -3.36
C ASP A 227 8.38 21.17 -4.01
N TYR A 228 7.87 20.24 -4.83
CA TYR A 228 8.71 19.27 -5.53
C TYR A 228 9.82 19.96 -6.35
N PRO A 229 11.08 19.48 -6.26
CA PRO A 229 12.17 19.96 -7.10
C PRO A 229 11.84 19.88 -8.58
N SER A 230 12.44 20.78 -9.38
CA SER A 230 12.16 20.88 -10.81
C SER A 230 12.34 19.57 -11.59
N GLU A 231 13.26 18.72 -11.14
CA GLU A 231 13.66 17.44 -11.72
C GLU A 231 12.62 16.33 -11.52
N THR A 232 11.75 16.46 -10.52
CA THR A 232 10.73 15.45 -10.16
C THR A 232 9.31 16.00 -10.20
N LYS A 233 9.15 17.32 -10.21
CA LYS A 233 7.85 18.01 -10.26
C LYS A 233 7.00 17.58 -11.44
N SER A 234 7.59 17.37 -12.62
CA SER A 234 6.82 16.93 -13.79
C SER A 234 6.19 15.55 -13.61
N ASP A 235 6.79 14.70 -12.78
CA ASP A 235 6.34 13.32 -12.60
C ASP A 235 5.24 13.24 -11.54
N PHE A 236 5.41 13.95 -10.42
CA PHE A 236 4.52 13.86 -9.27
C PHE A 236 3.45 14.94 -9.26
N MET A 237 3.78 16.15 -9.71
CA MET A 237 2.90 17.31 -9.55
C MET A 237 3.02 18.33 -10.70
N PRO A 238 2.78 17.90 -11.96
CA PRO A 238 2.95 18.74 -13.14
C PRO A 238 2.01 19.96 -13.13
N GLY A 239 2.35 20.98 -13.91
CA GLY A 239 1.42 22.10 -14.12
C GLY A 239 0.23 21.65 -14.97
N ILE A 240 -0.98 21.69 -14.41
CA ILE A 240 -2.23 21.33 -15.10
C ILE A 240 -3.17 22.54 -15.13
N CYS A 241 -4.03 22.61 -16.14
CA CYS A 241 -4.95 23.73 -16.35
C CYS A 241 -6.42 23.29 -16.48
N THR A 242 -6.67 22.00 -16.67
CA THR A 242 -8.01 21.45 -16.91
C THR A 242 -8.31 20.31 -15.94
N PRO A 243 -9.58 20.11 -15.52
CA PRO A 243 -9.95 19.01 -14.63
C PRO A 243 -9.64 17.63 -15.23
N GLN A 244 -9.65 17.52 -16.56
CA GLN A 244 -9.39 16.26 -17.26
C GLN A 244 -7.95 15.77 -17.05
N GLU A 245 -6.97 16.67 -16.94
CA GLU A 245 -5.57 16.29 -16.69
C GLU A 245 -5.36 15.61 -15.32
N LEU A 246 -6.29 15.79 -14.37
CA LEU A 246 -6.25 15.08 -13.09
C LEU A 246 -6.48 13.57 -13.23
N SER A 247 -7.07 13.10 -14.33
CA SER A 247 -7.25 11.67 -14.57
C SER A 247 -5.92 10.91 -14.63
N GLU A 248 -4.84 11.58 -15.00
CA GLU A 248 -3.50 10.99 -15.05
C GLU A 248 -2.84 10.88 -13.67
N LEU A 249 -3.32 11.70 -12.72
CA LEU A 249 -2.71 11.89 -11.41
C LEU A 249 -3.51 11.26 -10.28
N LEU A 250 -4.77 10.91 -10.53
CA LEU A 250 -5.70 10.38 -9.54
C LEU A 250 -6.19 8.98 -9.93
N GLU A 251 -6.43 8.16 -8.91
CA GLU A 251 -7.11 6.88 -9.04
C GLU A 251 -8.06 6.70 -7.87
N LEU A 252 -9.37 6.55 -8.16
CA LEU A 252 -10.38 6.32 -7.14
C LEU A 252 -10.19 4.91 -6.54
N GLN A 253 -9.95 4.86 -5.23
CA GLN A 253 -9.69 3.63 -4.47
C GLN A 253 -10.98 3.12 -3.82
N ASN A 254 -11.63 3.96 -3.02
CA ASN A 254 -12.83 3.59 -2.25
C ASN A 254 -13.90 4.68 -2.32
N ILE A 255 -15.15 4.25 -2.24
CA ILE A 255 -16.33 5.10 -2.09
C ILE A 255 -17.00 4.74 -0.76
N TYR A 256 -17.27 5.74 0.07
CA TYR A 256 -17.93 5.55 1.36
C TYR A 256 -19.28 6.26 1.36
N ILE A 257 -20.33 5.56 1.77
CA ILE A 257 -21.68 6.14 1.93
C ILE A 257 -21.97 6.28 3.43
N LEU A 258 -21.91 7.51 3.95
CA LEU A 258 -21.86 7.77 5.39
C LEU A 258 -23.26 8.03 5.98
N GLY A 259 -23.75 7.06 6.78
CA GLY A 259 -24.92 7.12 7.65
C GLY A 259 -26.12 7.96 7.16
N ASP A 260 -26.85 8.54 8.11
CA ASP A 260 -28.08 9.31 7.86
C ASP A 260 -27.86 10.73 7.30
N THR A 261 -26.62 11.05 6.88
CA THR A 261 -26.25 12.41 6.51
C THR A 261 -26.32 12.70 5.00
N ALA A 262 -26.58 11.67 4.19
CA ALA A 262 -26.51 11.69 2.73
C ALA A 262 -25.16 12.23 2.20
N LYS A 263 -24.09 11.97 2.96
CA LYS A 263 -22.72 12.28 2.58
C LYS A 263 -22.12 11.09 1.83
N ILE A 264 -21.26 11.39 0.86
CA ILE A 264 -20.51 10.39 0.09
C ILE A 264 -19.05 10.81 0.08
N GLY A 265 -18.20 9.93 0.60
CA GLY A 265 -16.75 10.02 0.58
C GLY A 265 -16.15 9.37 -0.66
N PHE A 266 -15.11 9.99 -1.19
CA PHE A 266 -14.29 9.48 -2.28
C PHE A 266 -12.84 9.54 -1.86
N GLU A 267 -12.20 8.38 -1.79
CA GLU A 267 -10.79 8.24 -1.50
C GLU A 267 -10.02 8.02 -2.80
N PHE A 268 -9.09 8.90 -3.10
CA PHE A 268 -8.21 8.79 -4.25
C PHE A 268 -6.77 8.52 -3.78
N SER A 269 -6.07 7.63 -4.48
CA SER A 269 -4.62 7.74 -4.51
C SER A 269 -4.24 8.89 -5.45
N CYS A 270 -3.13 9.55 -5.16
CA CYS A 270 -2.66 10.69 -5.94
C CYS A 270 -1.15 10.66 -6.15
N SER A 271 -0.70 11.18 -7.29
CA SER A 271 0.73 11.16 -7.66
C SER A 271 1.64 11.97 -6.76
N TRP A 272 1.11 12.94 -6.00
CA TRP A 272 1.90 13.84 -5.14
C TRP A 272 1.91 13.42 -3.67
N ASP A 273 1.13 12.44 -3.27
CA ASP A 273 1.10 11.90 -1.91
C ASP A 273 0.69 10.42 -1.94
N ILE A 274 1.69 9.58 -2.19
CA ILE A 274 1.51 8.13 -2.32
C ILE A 274 1.20 7.48 -0.95
N GLU A 275 1.62 8.12 0.14
CA GLU A 275 1.43 7.60 1.50
C GLU A 275 0.04 7.92 2.05
N HIS A 276 -0.47 9.14 1.85
CA HIS A 276 -1.70 9.61 2.49
C HIS A 276 -2.89 9.77 1.55
N GLY A 277 -2.67 9.82 0.23
CA GLY A 277 -3.74 9.99 -0.76
C GLY A 277 -4.54 11.30 -0.60
N LEU A 278 -5.76 11.31 -1.14
CA LEU A 278 -6.65 12.46 -1.16
C LEU A 278 -8.10 12.03 -0.87
N GLY A 279 -8.73 12.64 0.13
CA GLY A 279 -10.11 12.41 0.48
C GLY A 279 -11.01 13.58 0.08
N VAL A 280 -12.15 13.28 -0.53
CA VAL A 280 -13.18 14.26 -0.89
C VAL A 280 -14.53 13.82 -0.33
N MET A 281 -15.18 14.72 0.41
CA MET A 281 -16.53 14.51 0.94
C MET A 281 -17.52 15.33 0.13
N THR A 282 -18.60 14.70 -0.33
CA THR A 282 -19.72 15.37 -0.98
C THR A 282 -21.01 15.22 -0.18
N ARG A 283 -21.94 16.14 -0.38
CA ARG A 283 -23.31 16.05 0.12
C ARG A 283 -24.26 16.59 -0.93
N LYS A 284 -25.26 15.80 -1.34
CA LYS A 284 -26.18 16.14 -2.45
C LYS A 284 -25.42 16.60 -3.71
N GLY A 285 -24.34 15.89 -4.02
CA GLY A 285 -23.48 16.12 -5.19
C GLY A 285 -22.54 17.32 -5.15
N LYS A 286 -22.50 18.07 -4.03
CA LYS A 286 -21.56 19.18 -3.86
C LYS A 286 -20.43 18.81 -2.91
N VAL A 287 -19.20 19.21 -3.24
CA VAL A 287 -18.04 19.07 -2.35
C VAL A 287 -18.25 19.91 -1.08
N VAL A 288 -18.11 19.29 0.08
CA VAL A 288 -18.23 19.95 1.39
C VAL A 288 -16.92 19.92 2.18
N LYS A 289 -16.01 18.99 1.89
CA LYS A 289 -14.69 18.86 2.53
C LYS A 289 -13.69 18.23 1.57
N ILE A 290 -12.43 18.64 1.66
CA ILE A 290 -11.30 18.10 0.90
C ILE A 290 -10.06 18.09 1.80
N GLY A 291 -9.29 16.99 1.78
CA GLY A 291 -8.13 16.77 2.64
C GLY A 291 -7.40 15.48 2.26
N GLU A 292 -6.65 14.91 3.20
CA GLU A 292 -6.04 13.58 3.06
C GLU A 292 -7.10 12.47 2.98
N ALA A 293 -6.72 11.24 2.67
CA ALA A 293 -7.64 10.11 2.45
C ALA A 293 -8.70 9.95 3.56
N GLU A 294 -8.32 10.17 4.82
CA GLU A 294 -9.24 10.11 5.98
C GLU A 294 -10.47 11.02 5.84
N THR A 295 -10.37 12.11 5.07
CA THR A 295 -11.50 13.01 4.80
C THR A 295 -12.64 12.31 4.07
N ALA A 296 -12.39 11.18 3.41
CA ALA A 296 -13.44 10.40 2.75
C ALA A 296 -14.33 9.65 3.75
N PHE A 297 -13.82 9.24 4.91
CA PHE A 297 -14.57 8.37 5.84
C PHE A 297 -14.73 8.93 7.26
N VAL A 298 -14.06 10.04 7.60
CA VAL A 298 -14.20 10.70 8.92
C VAL A 298 -15.26 11.81 8.89
N PHE A 299 -16.22 11.72 9.82
CA PHE A 299 -17.45 12.54 9.91
C PHE A 299 -17.29 14.07 9.98
#